data_AF-A0A3R7FBY4-F1
#
_entry.id   AF-A0A3R7FBY4-F1
#
_cell.length_a   1.000
_cell.length_b   1.000
_cell.length_c   1.000
_cell.angle_alpha   90.00
_cell.angle_beta   90.00
_cell.angle_gamma   90.00
#
_symmetry.space_group_name_H-M   'P 1'
#
loop_
_entity.id
_entity.type
_entity.pdbx_description
1 polymer ?
#
loop_
_entity_poly.entity_id
_entity_poly.type
_entity_poly.pdbx_seq_one_letter_code
_entity_poly.pdbx_strand_id
1 'polypeptide(L)'
;MKPNRWAPLARFPITGLLQKHIPNPLKRKRVHKPEIVSESLCDDILQRLGPYLLRKAPVDVLDLRPGAGLWSSKVNDFLRPRRHVLVEPNIKVFGPMLKALAESKPCYSLVSQDIHDLDEDWHGFLAEHLPEQGFSNCDASGVLAKNDTLLVLANVPPNASKLDHYTPARSWSALMEACMRQSGLHIYGSVRVIATLPLFEAQTILPRSVSHRSRPALVTENVALHAFEVASTQDQCNWTMAKGWDLAAANAAQVAERSAQHNVVVPAGRQVPPIPLAPEAPEPGQSPYPYVPRIKTDMHDRILKTVKTAEESPSDIALKKKKQRALIQLRYDNRNSFLRKEIADKQIKIDELNRSLSRKAADPTADLQALQPILDQITSLRAEIAKQSSEVHFEVLNHVPNMIDDARSSLATGTFDDAVLLWDRRPFEPLHIEPDELYPRETDMTMIYFEADANSPIMRLANQVDEASRANLYRIYEAVSLIFGSRGAMPVSELLNSLFPSRPTNDLVRAIPTLATHAAKTPKPDFDSLPKTVHGRPGDDTGKPEPLDPVSNFQENLDYDLSDVRIRCLSPITLWEIILEYQKEHNTEINVVQLNRLLGGTLTSFRAGEYGLEPKKLR
;
A
#
# COMPACT_ATOMS: atom_id res chain seq x y z
N MET A 1 -4.95 34.78 16.18
CA MET A 1 -6.00 33.76 16.40
C MET A 1 -6.09 32.91 15.15
N LYS A 2 -5.94 31.58 15.22
CA LYS A 2 -6.19 30.73 14.05
C LYS A 2 -7.68 30.83 13.68
N PRO A 3 -8.05 31.12 12.41
CA PRO A 3 -9.44 31.24 12.03
C PRO A 3 -10.17 29.90 12.19
N ASN A 4 -11.32 29.90 12.86
CA ASN A 4 -12.17 28.72 13.08
C ASN A 4 -12.30 27.90 11.80
N ARG A 5 -11.95 26.60 11.81
CA ARG A 5 -11.96 25.71 10.64
C ARG A 5 -13.27 25.65 9.84
N TRP A 6 -14.38 26.05 10.47
CA TRP A 6 -15.72 26.15 9.86
C TRP A 6 -16.08 27.53 9.31
N ALA A 7 -15.20 28.52 9.45
CA ALA A 7 -15.43 29.86 8.89
C ALA A 7 -15.41 29.78 7.35
N PRO A 8 -16.41 30.35 6.64
CA PRO A 8 -16.39 30.45 5.20
C PRO A 8 -15.18 31.25 4.73
N LEU A 9 -14.72 30.97 3.51
CA LEU A 9 -13.67 31.72 2.82
C LEU A 9 -14.29 32.42 1.62
N ALA A 10 -14.09 33.73 1.51
CA ALA A 10 -14.68 34.53 0.43
C ALA A 10 -14.25 34.05 -0.97
N ARG A 11 -13.01 33.60 -1.12
CA ARG A 11 -12.50 33.02 -2.39
C ARG A 11 -13.16 31.69 -2.77
N PHE A 12 -13.85 31.02 -1.83
CA PHE A 12 -14.54 29.75 -2.06
C PHE A 12 -16.02 29.89 -1.62
N PRO A 13 -16.89 30.48 -2.46
CA PRO A 13 -18.27 30.79 -2.09
C PRO A 13 -19.08 29.59 -1.56
N ILE A 14 -18.78 28.39 -2.08
CA ILE A 14 -19.41 27.12 -1.64
C ILE A 14 -19.24 26.85 -0.15
N THR A 15 -18.19 27.36 0.48
CA THR A 15 -17.96 27.23 1.93
C THR A 15 -19.05 27.93 2.76
N GLY A 16 -19.66 29.01 2.24
CA GLY A 16 -20.79 29.68 2.88
C GLY A 16 -22.07 28.85 2.82
N LEU A 17 -22.33 28.19 1.68
CA LEU A 17 -23.44 27.25 1.53
C LEU A 17 -23.27 26.04 2.44
N LEU A 18 -22.08 25.44 2.45
CA LEU A 18 -21.75 24.32 3.35
C LEU A 18 -21.91 24.73 4.82
N GLN A 19 -21.44 25.91 5.22
CA GLN A 19 -21.61 26.38 6.59
C GLN A 19 -23.09 26.50 6.98
N LYS A 20 -23.93 27.01 6.08
CA LYS A 20 -25.37 27.21 6.30
C LYS A 20 -26.11 25.90 6.47
N HIS A 21 -25.77 24.88 5.68
CA HIS A 21 -26.51 23.62 5.62
C HIS A 21 -25.96 22.51 6.52
N ILE A 22 -24.69 22.57 6.92
CA ILE A 22 -24.11 21.60 7.86
C ILE A 22 -24.62 21.89 9.29
N PRO A 23 -25.34 20.96 9.93
CA PRO A 23 -25.92 21.16 11.25
C PRO A 23 -24.86 21.23 12.35
N ASN A 24 -25.12 22.02 13.40
CA ASN A 24 -24.18 22.24 14.51
C ASN A 24 -23.69 20.97 15.23
N PRO A 25 -24.52 19.93 15.45
CA PRO A 25 -24.03 18.67 16.02
C PRO A 25 -22.96 17.99 15.17
N LEU A 26 -23.08 18.06 13.84
CA LEU A 26 -22.02 17.58 12.96
C LEU A 26 -20.77 18.42 13.16
N LYS A 27 -20.85 19.76 13.18
CA LYS A 27 -19.68 20.64 13.40
C LYS A 27 -18.87 20.37 14.69
N ARG A 28 -19.47 19.68 15.67
CA ARG A 28 -18.84 19.28 16.93
C ARG A 28 -18.08 17.94 16.85
N LYS A 29 -18.29 17.14 15.80
CA LYS A 29 -17.51 15.91 15.58
C LYS A 29 -16.06 16.29 15.26
N ARG A 30 -15.13 15.43 15.68
CA ARG A 30 -13.69 15.64 15.39
C ARG A 30 -13.34 15.23 13.96
N VAL A 31 -14.07 14.27 13.42
CA VAL A 31 -13.80 13.59 12.15
C VAL A 31 -14.95 13.88 11.18
N HIS A 32 -14.59 14.33 9.98
CA HIS A 32 -15.50 14.82 8.97
C HIS A 32 -15.08 14.34 7.60
N LYS A 33 -16.05 13.97 6.75
CA LYS A 33 -15.83 13.88 5.31
C LYS A 33 -15.51 15.28 4.80
N PRO A 34 -14.30 15.55 4.27
CA PRO A 34 -13.99 16.84 3.71
C PRO A 34 -14.64 17.01 2.34
N GLU A 35 -15.00 18.25 2.03
CA GLU A 35 -15.47 18.67 0.71
C GLU A 35 -14.37 19.48 0.02
N ILE A 36 -14.07 19.16 -1.24
CA ILE A 36 -13.20 20.00 -2.07
C ILE A 36 -13.97 21.28 -2.42
N VAL A 37 -13.34 22.43 -2.20
CA VAL A 37 -13.95 23.75 -2.47
C VAL A 37 -13.16 24.59 -3.47
N SER A 38 -12.02 24.09 -3.93
CA SER A 38 -11.14 24.75 -4.89
C SER A 38 -11.36 24.20 -6.30
N GLU A 39 -11.80 25.08 -7.22
CA GLU A 39 -11.95 24.70 -8.63
C GLU A 39 -10.61 24.39 -9.30
N SER A 40 -9.57 25.16 -8.97
CA SER A 40 -8.23 24.96 -9.54
C SER A 40 -7.64 23.61 -9.12
N LEU A 41 -7.88 23.15 -7.89
CA LEU A 41 -7.49 21.80 -7.48
C LEU A 41 -8.16 20.73 -8.34
N CYS A 42 -9.46 20.86 -8.60
CA CYS A 42 -10.17 19.92 -9.46
C CYS A 42 -9.61 19.93 -10.89
N ASP A 43 -9.31 21.11 -11.44
CA ASP A 43 -8.71 21.25 -12.78
C ASP A 43 -7.32 20.60 -12.86
N ASP A 44 -6.46 20.87 -11.88
CA ASP A 44 -5.11 20.31 -11.80
C ASP A 44 -5.15 18.77 -11.71
N ILE A 45 -6.07 18.22 -10.92
CA ILE A 45 -6.30 16.77 -10.79
C ILE A 45 -6.78 16.18 -12.13
N LEU A 46 -7.75 16.81 -12.79
CA LEU A 46 -8.29 16.32 -14.06
C LEU A 46 -7.24 16.37 -15.18
N GLN A 47 -6.44 17.44 -15.23
CA GLN A 47 -5.30 17.51 -16.13
C GLN A 47 -4.31 16.38 -15.88
N ARG A 48 -4.00 16.10 -14.60
CA ARG A 48 -3.11 14.99 -14.21
C ARG A 48 -3.66 13.62 -14.62
N LEU A 49 -4.97 13.42 -14.50
CA LEU A 49 -5.65 12.17 -14.85
C LEU A 49 -6.00 12.03 -16.33
N GLY A 50 -5.90 13.10 -17.11
CA GLY A 50 -6.27 13.13 -18.52
C GLY A 50 -5.71 11.95 -19.34
N PRO A 51 -4.41 11.63 -19.27
CA PRO A 51 -3.83 10.48 -19.99
C PRO A 51 -4.45 9.12 -19.63
N TYR A 52 -4.94 8.96 -18.41
CA TYR A 52 -5.55 7.70 -17.93
C TYR A 52 -7.04 7.63 -18.28
N LEU A 53 -7.76 8.74 -18.14
CA LEU A 53 -9.20 8.81 -18.38
C LEU A 53 -9.53 8.86 -19.86
N LEU A 54 -8.82 9.67 -20.65
CA LEU A 54 -9.16 9.96 -22.04
C LEU A 54 -8.70 8.90 -23.04
N ARG A 55 -7.81 7.96 -22.65
CA ARG A 55 -7.36 6.87 -23.55
C ARG A 55 -8.54 6.02 -24.05
N LYS A 56 -9.50 5.79 -23.15
CA LYS A 56 -10.79 5.14 -23.38
C LYS A 56 -11.77 5.94 -22.54
N ALA A 57 -12.31 7.03 -23.08
CA ALA A 57 -13.15 7.94 -22.30
C ALA A 57 -14.39 7.19 -21.76
N PRO A 58 -14.67 7.25 -20.45
CA PRO A 58 -15.90 6.70 -19.90
C PRO A 58 -17.08 7.52 -20.44
N VAL A 59 -18.17 6.82 -20.76
CA VAL A 59 -19.38 7.44 -21.30
C VAL A 59 -20.46 7.58 -20.24
N ASP A 60 -20.40 6.81 -19.15
CA ASP A 60 -21.26 6.97 -17.99
C ASP A 60 -20.42 7.16 -16.71
N VAL A 61 -20.97 7.94 -15.78
CA VAL A 61 -20.37 8.21 -14.47
C VAL A 61 -21.36 7.85 -13.36
N LEU A 62 -20.90 7.05 -12.41
CA LEU A 62 -21.57 6.79 -11.15
C LEU A 62 -20.82 7.53 -10.04
N ASP A 63 -21.47 8.50 -9.41
CA ASP A 63 -20.86 9.33 -8.36
C ASP A 63 -21.50 9.04 -7.00
N LEU A 64 -20.71 8.40 -6.14
CA LEU A 64 -21.11 7.91 -4.83
C LEU A 64 -20.70 8.92 -3.75
N ARG A 65 -21.70 9.48 -3.05
CA ARG A 65 -21.56 10.53 -2.02
C ARG A 65 -20.91 11.82 -2.53
N PRO A 66 -21.41 12.42 -3.64
CA PRO A 66 -20.82 13.60 -4.29
C PRO A 66 -20.69 14.82 -3.36
N GLY A 67 -21.42 14.87 -2.24
CA GLY A 67 -21.32 15.95 -1.27
C GLY A 67 -21.76 17.27 -1.89
N ALA A 68 -20.89 18.28 -1.89
CA ALA A 68 -21.22 19.60 -2.43
C ALA A 68 -21.36 19.62 -3.97
N GLY A 69 -20.91 18.58 -4.67
CA GLY A 69 -21.05 18.43 -6.12
C GLY A 69 -20.02 19.18 -6.96
N LEU A 70 -19.04 19.87 -6.35
CA LEU A 70 -18.01 20.60 -7.11
C LEU A 70 -17.18 19.66 -7.99
N TRP A 71 -16.64 18.59 -7.38
CA TRP A 71 -15.87 17.58 -8.12
C TRP A 71 -16.71 16.94 -9.24
N SER A 72 -17.96 16.59 -8.94
CA SER A 72 -18.94 16.04 -9.88
C SER A 72 -19.16 16.94 -11.09
N SER A 73 -19.28 18.26 -10.87
CA SER A 73 -19.40 19.26 -11.95
C SER A 73 -18.16 19.26 -12.85
N LYS A 74 -16.97 19.34 -12.26
CA LYS A 74 -15.71 19.44 -13.00
C LYS A 74 -15.42 18.16 -13.81
N VAL A 75 -15.69 16.99 -13.23
CA VAL A 75 -15.59 15.70 -13.97
C VAL A 75 -16.57 15.65 -15.14
N ASN A 76 -17.82 16.10 -14.94
CA ASN A 76 -18.81 16.14 -16.02
C ASN A 76 -18.39 17.07 -17.16
N ASP A 77 -17.88 18.28 -16.85
CA ASP A 77 -17.39 19.21 -17.85
C ASP A 77 -16.23 18.64 -18.67
N PHE A 78 -15.32 17.92 -18.00
CA PHE A 78 -14.15 17.31 -18.60
C PHE A 78 -14.47 16.10 -19.47
N LEU A 79 -15.32 15.19 -19.00
CA LEU A 79 -15.62 13.91 -19.68
C LEU A 79 -16.84 13.97 -20.59
N ARG A 80 -17.78 14.88 -20.34
CA ARG A 80 -19.06 15.02 -21.04
C ARG A 80 -19.81 13.69 -21.17
N PRO A 81 -20.11 13.01 -20.04
CA PRO A 81 -20.73 11.71 -20.06
C PRO A 81 -22.17 11.78 -20.58
N ARG A 82 -22.65 10.68 -21.14
CA ARG A 82 -24.06 10.44 -21.47
C ARG A 82 -24.93 10.49 -20.22
N ARG A 83 -24.51 9.80 -19.14
CA ARG A 83 -25.18 9.80 -17.84
C ARG A 83 -24.20 10.09 -16.71
N HIS A 84 -24.65 10.86 -15.73
CA HIS A 84 -23.92 11.12 -14.50
C HIS A 84 -24.87 10.99 -13.31
N VAL A 85 -24.85 9.83 -12.66
CA VAL A 85 -25.76 9.49 -11.56
C VAL A 85 -25.13 9.91 -10.23
N LEU A 86 -25.76 10.87 -9.54
CA LEU A 86 -25.35 11.40 -8.25
C LEU A 86 -26.10 10.65 -7.14
N VAL A 87 -25.42 9.78 -6.39
CA VAL A 87 -26.02 9.00 -5.29
C VAL A 87 -25.63 9.60 -3.95
N GLU A 88 -26.55 10.31 -3.29
CA GLU A 88 -26.28 11.01 -2.03
C GLU A 88 -27.25 10.62 -0.91
N PRO A 89 -26.80 9.87 0.11
CA PRO A 89 -27.64 9.52 1.26
C PRO A 89 -28.00 10.73 2.14
N ASN A 90 -27.13 11.75 2.22
CA ASN A 90 -27.35 12.92 3.07
C ASN A 90 -27.98 14.10 2.32
N ILE A 91 -29.12 13.83 1.68
CA ILE A 91 -29.85 14.84 0.88
C ILE A 91 -30.30 16.06 1.70
N LYS A 92 -30.44 15.90 3.02
CA LYS A 92 -30.80 17.01 3.92
C LYS A 92 -29.71 18.08 3.96
N VAL A 93 -28.44 17.68 3.90
CA VAL A 93 -27.29 18.60 3.94
C VAL A 93 -26.91 19.04 2.53
N PHE A 94 -26.81 18.08 1.60
CA PHE A 94 -26.23 18.33 0.28
C PHE A 94 -27.26 18.58 -0.82
N GLY A 95 -28.51 18.19 -0.62
CA GLY A 95 -29.59 18.34 -1.59
C GLY A 95 -29.77 19.75 -2.16
N PRO A 96 -29.66 20.85 -1.38
CA PRO A 96 -29.75 22.19 -1.94
C PRO A 96 -28.72 22.50 -3.03
N MET A 97 -27.50 21.95 -2.93
CA MET A 97 -26.44 22.13 -3.92
C MET A 97 -26.58 21.11 -5.06
N LEU A 98 -26.85 19.84 -4.72
CA LEU A 98 -26.95 18.76 -5.71
C LEU A 98 -28.18 18.86 -6.61
N LYS A 99 -29.32 19.40 -6.12
CA LYS A 99 -30.49 19.67 -6.97
C LYS A 99 -30.20 20.72 -8.01
N ALA A 100 -29.54 21.82 -7.62
CA ALA A 100 -29.13 22.86 -8.56
C ALA A 100 -28.15 22.31 -9.61
N LEU A 101 -27.23 21.43 -9.22
CA LEU A 101 -26.34 20.74 -10.16
C LEU A 101 -27.13 19.80 -11.08
N ALA A 102 -28.04 18.99 -10.55
CA ALA A 102 -28.83 18.04 -11.34
C ALA A 102 -29.74 18.74 -12.37
N GLU A 103 -30.29 19.90 -12.02
CA GLU A 103 -31.11 20.71 -12.92
C GLU A 103 -30.28 21.45 -13.98
N SER A 104 -28.96 21.59 -13.78
CA SER A 104 -28.10 22.35 -14.69
C SER A 104 -27.86 21.67 -16.05
N LYS A 105 -27.92 20.33 -16.10
CA LYS A 105 -27.70 19.55 -17.33
C LYS A 105 -28.56 18.29 -17.35
N PRO A 106 -29.09 17.89 -18.52
CA PRO A 106 -29.99 16.74 -18.63
C PRO A 106 -29.32 15.38 -18.38
N CYS A 107 -27.98 15.29 -18.44
CA CYS A 107 -27.25 14.05 -18.18
C CYS A 107 -27.20 13.69 -16.68
N TYR A 108 -27.52 14.62 -15.78
CA TYR A 108 -27.49 14.35 -14.35
C TYR A 108 -28.79 13.69 -13.87
N SER A 109 -28.65 12.76 -12.93
CA SER A 109 -29.76 12.25 -12.14
C SER A 109 -29.37 12.16 -10.68
N LEU A 110 -30.22 12.69 -9.78
CA LEU A 110 -29.97 12.68 -8.34
C LEU A 110 -30.78 11.58 -7.66
N VAL A 111 -30.10 10.64 -7.02
CA VAL A 111 -30.68 9.52 -6.29
C VAL A 111 -30.36 9.66 -4.80
N SER A 112 -31.39 9.54 -3.97
CA SER A 112 -31.26 9.62 -2.51
C SER A 112 -31.36 8.23 -1.90
N GLN A 113 -30.22 7.53 -1.80
CA GLN A 113 -30.15 6.15 -1.33
C GLN A 113 -28.89 5.92 -0.48
N ASP A 114 -28.95 4.99 0.48
CA ASP A 114 -27.74 4.53 1.18
C ASP A 114 -26.93 3.61 0.25
N ILE A 115 -25.61 3.77 0.28
CA ILE A 115 -24.71 2.95 -0.53
C ILE A 115 -24.72 1.50 -0.04
N HIS A 116 -24.93 1.27 1.26
CA HIS A 116 -24.97 -0.09 1.80
C HIS A 116 -26.17 -0.89 1.26
N ASP A 117 -27.27 -0.22 0.93
CA ASP A 117 -28.43 -0.87 0.30
C ASP A 117 -28.12 -1.29 -1.15
N LEU A 118 -27.17 -0.62 -1.82
CA LEU A 118 -26.74 -0.96 -3.18
C LEU A 118 -25.93 -2.25 -3.23
N ASP A 119 -25.27 -2.62 -2.13
CA ASP A 119 -24.50 -3.87 -2.06
C ASP A 119 -25.38 -5.11 -2.21
N GLU A 120 -26.70 -4.99 -1.95
CA GLU A 120 -27.67 -6.07 -2.12
C GLU A 120 -28.09 -6.26 -3.59
N ASP A 121 -28.21 -5.19 -4.39
CA ASP A 121 -28.66 -5.26 -5.78
C ASP A 121 -28.05 -4.17 -6.69
N TRP A 122 -26.74 -4.31 -6.97
CA TRP A 122 -26.07 -3.49 -7.98
C TRP A 122 -26.67 -3.67 -9.39
N HIS A 123 -27.19 -4.85 -9.72
CA HIS A 123 -27.71 -5.13 -11.05
C HIS A 123 -28.98 -4.34 -11.33
N GLY A 124 -29.97 -4.39 -10.42
CA GLY A 124 -31.20 -3.63 -10.52
C GLY A 124 -30.95 -2.12 -10.51
N PHE A 125 -30.05 -1.65 -9.64
CA PHE A 125 -29.69 -0.23 -9.61
C PHE A 125 -29.10 0.26 -10.95
N LEU A 126 -28.15 -0.49 -11.52
CA LEU A 126 -27.56 -0.16 -12.81
C LEU A 126 -28.60 -0.22 -13.92
N ALA A 127 -29.48 -1.23 -13.93
CA ALA A 127 -30.54 -1.34 -14.92
C ALA A 127 -31.53 -0.15 -14.88
N GLU A 128 -31.82 0.39 -13.70
CA GLU A 128 -32.72 1.54 -13.55
C GLU A 128 -32.05 2.86 -13.98
N HIS A 129 -30.85 3.13 -13.49
CA HIS A 129 -30.23 4.45 -13.62
C HIS A 129 -29.21 4.57 -14.75
N LEU A 130 -28.60 3.44 -15.15
CA LEU A 130 -27.59 3.31 -16.20
C LEU A 130 -27.95 2.14 -17.15
N PRO A 131 -29.15 2.13 -17.78
CA PRO A 131 -29.68 0.98 -18.52
C PRO A 131 -28.83 0.53 -19.72
N GLU A 132 -27.94 1.39 -20.20
CA GLU A 132 -27.01 1.08 -21.28
C GLU A 132 -25.72 0.40 -20.80
N GLN A 133 -25.60 0.15 -19.49
CA GLN A 133 -24.58 -0.71 -18.90
C GLN A 133 -25.08 -2.15 -18.87
N GLY A 134 -24.35 -3.03 -19.55
CA GLY A 134 -24.65 -4.46 -19.63
C GLY A 134 -23.43 -5.27 -20.08
N PHE A 135 -23.62 -6.55 -20.35
CA PHE A 135 -22.53 -7.43 -20.80
C PHE A 135 -21.89 -7.00 -22.13
N SER A 136 -22.56 -6.18 -22.94
CA SER A 136 -21.97 -5.59 -24.15
C SER A 136 -20.83 -4.60 -23.87
N ASN A 137 -20.75 -4.05 -22.65
CA ASN A 137 -19.71 -3.12 -22.22
C ASN A 137 -18.45 -3.83 -21.72
N CYS A 138 -18.51 -5.15 -21.60
CA CYS A 138 -17.45 -6.00 -21.07
C CYS A 138 -16.39 -6.29 -22.14
N ASP A 139 -15.17 -5.82 -21.91
CA ASP A 139 -13.99 -6.21 -22.67
C ASP A 139 -13.35 -7.44 -22.02
N ALA A 140 -13.64 -8.61 -22.58
CA ALA A 140 -13.16 -9.91 -22.12
C ALA A 140 -11.88 -10.37 -22.85
N SER A 141 -11.11 -9.45 -23.45
CA SER A 141 -9.84 -9.78 -24.11
C SER A 141 -8.74 -10.27 -23.14
N GLY A 142 -8.85 -9.92 -21.85
CA GLY A 142 -7.95 -10.37 -20.78
C GLY A 142 -8.58 -11.43 -19.87
N VAL A 143 -7.78 -11.94 -18.92
CA VAL A 143 -8.26 -12.87 -17.88
C VAL A 143 -9.16 -12.23 -16.84
N LEU A 144 -9.07 -10.91 -16.70
CA LEU A 144 -9.97 -10.09 -15.90
C LEU A 144 -10.68 -9.13 -16.85
N ALA A 145 -11.98 -9.33 -17.02
CA ALA A 145 -12.77 -8.50 -17.90
C ALA A 145 -12.80 -7.04 -17.42
N LYS A 146 -12.81 -6.07 -18.35
CA LYS A 146 -12.87 -4.63 -18.04
C LYS A 146 -14.18 -4.02 -18.50
N ASN A 147 -14.60 -2.96 -17.82
CA ASN A 147 -15.62 -2.02 -18.29
C ASN A 147 -15.01 -0.62 -18.33
N ASP A 148 -14.51 -0.23 -19.51
CA ASP A 148 -13.93 1.10 -19.69
C ASP A 148 -15.01 2.18 -19.87
N THR A 149 -16.28 1.80 -20.08
CA THR A 149 -17.38 2.73 -20.35
C THR A 149 -17.96 3.39 -19.10
N LEU A 150 -17.74 2.79 -17.92
CA LEU A 150 -18.22 3.29 -16.63
C LEU A 150 -17.04 3.79 -15.77
N LEU A 151 -17.15 5.02 -15.28
CA LEU A 151 -16.27 5.58 -14.24
C LEU A 151 -17.03 5.74 -12.92
N VAL A 152 -16.42 5.28 -11.83
CA VAL A 152 -16.95 5.46 -10.49
C VAL A 152 -16.19 6.56 -9.77
N LEU A 153 -16.91 7.57 -9.29
CA LEU A 153 -16.40 8.53 -8.32
C LEU A 153 -16.89 8.11 -6.94
N ALA A 154 -15.98 8.00 -5.96
CA ALA A 154 -16.34 7.52 -4.63
C ALA A 154 -15.77 8.42 -3.54
N ASN A 155 -16.63 9.20 -2.88
CA ASN A 155 -16.22 9.99 -1.73
C ASN A 155 -16.56 9.24 -0.43
N VAL A 156 -15.58 8.47 0.06
CA VAL A 156 -15.78 7.55 1.17
C VAL A 156 -15.59 8.29 2.49
N PRO A 157 -16.64 8.41 3.33
CA PRO A 157 -16.55 9.14 4.58
C PRO A 157 -15.68 8.40 5.59
N PRO A 158 -14.98 9.11 6.49
CA PRO A 158 -14.31 8.47 7.60
C PRO A 158 -15.31 7.81 8.57
N ASN A 159 -14.82 6.88 9.39
CA ASN A 159 -15.63 6.18 10.38
C ASN A 159 -16.39 7.16 11.27
N ALA A 160 -17.68 6.89 11.47
CA ALA A 160 -18.50 7.67 12.40
C ALA A 160 -18.14 7.40 13.87
N SER A 161 -17.55 6.23 14.16
CA SER A 161 -17.20 5.75 15.51
C SER A 161 -16.01 4.78 15.47
N LYS A 162 -15.31 4.61 16.61
CA LYS A 162 -14.29 3.55 16.76
C LYS A 162 -14.88 2.14 16.79
N LEU A 163 -16.19 2.02 17.09
CA LEU A 163 -16.93 0.76 17.05
C LEU A 163 -17.43 0.43 15.64
N ASP A 164 -17.30 1.38 14.71
CA ASP A 164 -17.70 1.18 13.32
C ASP A 164 -16.66 0.28 12.63
N HIS A 165 -17.14 -0.88 12.21
CA HIS A 165 -16.34 -1.90 11.54
C HIS A 165 -16.35 -1.74 10.01
N TYR A 166 -17.06 -0.78 9.45
CA TYR A 166 -17.10 -0.49 8.00
C TYR A 166 -16.15 0.64 7.64
N THR A 167 -14.85 0.41 7.88
CA THR A 167 -13.83 1.44 7.59
C THR A 167 -13.68 1.66 6.08
N PRO A 168 -13.28 2.85 5.62
CA PRO A 168 -13.04 3.11 4.20
C PRO A 168 -12.12 2.09 3.54
N ALA A 169 -11.05 1.68 4.21
CA ALA A 169 -10.16 0.64 3.71
C ALA A 169 -10.83 -0.74 3.57
N ARG A 170 -11.81 -1.07 4.43
CA ARG A 170 -12.59 -2.32 4.32
C ARG A 170 -13.59 -2.26 3.17
N SER A 171 -14.25 -1.12 2.97
CA SER A 171 -15.11 -0.90 1.80
C SER A 171 -14.30 -1.00 0.50
N TRP A 172 -13.10 -0.41 0.48
CA TRP A 172 -12.16 -0.57 -0.63
C TRP A 172 -11.80 -2.04 -0.86
N SER A 173 -11.50 -2.78 0.22
CA SER A 173 -11.19 -4.21 0.13
C SER A 173 -12.36 -4.99 -0.49
N ALA A 174 -13.59 -4.74 -0.05
CA ALA A 174 -14.79 -5.37 -0.59
C ALA A 174 -14.97 -5.07 -2.09
N LEU A 175 -14.71 -3.84 -2.52
CA LEU A 175 -14.73 -3.44 -3.92
C LEU A 175 -13.68 -4.20 -4.75
N MET A 176 -12.43 -4.26 -4.29
CA MET A 176 -11.37 -4.99 -5.00
C MET A 176 -11.63 -6.51 -5.02
N GLU A 177 -12.21 -7.06 -3.97
CA GLU A 177 -12.64 -8.45 -3.93
C GLU A 177 -13.79 -8.73 -4.91
N ALA A 178 -14.77 -7.83 -5.02
CA ALA A 178 -15.83 -7.91 -6.00
C ALA A 178 -15.27 -7.78 -7.43
N CYS A 179 -14.22 -6.98 -7.63
CA CYS A 179 -13.46 -6.89 -8.88
C CYS A 179 -12.82 -8.23 -9.24
N MET A 180 -12.14 -8.89 -8.31
CA MET A 180 -11.57 -10.23 -8.51
C MET A 180 -12.64 -11.27 -8.89
N ARG A 181 -13.83 -11.18 -8.28
CA ARG A 181 -14.94 -12.13 -8.48
C ARG A 181 -15.87 -11.75 -9.64
N GLN A 182 -15.65 -10.62 -10.30
CA GLN A 182 -16.56 -10.06 -11.33
C GLN A 182 -18.02 -10.01 -10.84
N SER A 183 -18.23 -9.51 -9.62
CA SER A 183 -19.54 -9.47 -8.94
C SER A 183 -19.92 -8.04 -8.53
N GLY A 184 -21.18 -7.83 -8.17
CA GLY A 184 -21.68 -6.51 -7.73
C GLY A 184 -21.47 -5.44 -8.79
N LEU A 185 -20.85 -4.31 -8.44
CA LEU A 185 -20.53 -3.22 -9.36
C LEU A 185 -19.62 -3.64 -10.53
N HIS A 186 -18.90 -4.76 -10.40
CA HIS A 186 -18.00 -5.30 -11.41
C HIS A 186 -18.64 -6.38 -12.30
N ILE A 187 -19.95 -6.62 -12.20
CA ILE A 187 -20.64 -7.69 -12.95
C ILE A 187 -20.52 -7.54 -14.48
N TYR A 188 -20.40 -6.31 -14.98
CA TYR A 188 -20.22 -6.01 -16.41
C TYR A 188 -18.75 -5.75 -16.79
N GLY A 189 -17.80 -6.16 -15.95
CA GLY A 189 -16.38 -5.89 -16.10
C GLY A 189 -15.83 -4.99 -14.99
N SER A 190 -14.52 -5.04 -14.78
CA SER A 190 -13.82 -4.19 -13.82
C SER A 190 -13.87 -2.71 -14.23
N VAL A 191 -14.47 -1.88 -13.38
CA VAL A 191 -14.62 -0.43 -13.60
C VAL A 191 -13.41 0.36 -13.08
N ARG A 192 -13.19 1.55 -13.65
CA ARG A 192 -12.22 2.52 -13.12
C ARG A 192 -12.83 3.29 -11.96
N VAL A 193 -12.00 3.62 -10.97
CA VAL A 193 -12.45 4.27 -9.73
C VAL A 193 -11.56 5.46 -9.41
N ILE A 194 -12.17 6.60 -9.08
CA ILE A 194 -11.51 7.72 -8.42
C ILE A 194 -12.12 7.84 -7.02
N ALA A 195 -11.34 7.55 -5.98
CA ALA A 195 -11.82 7.57 -4.62
C ALA A 195 -11.16 8.67 -3.80
N THR A 196 -11.93 9.39 -2.99
CA THR A 196 -11.40 10.27 -1.94
C THR A 196 -11.56 9.63 -0.57
N LEU A 197 -10.47 9.60 0.19
CA LEU A 197 -10.33 8.88 1.46
C LEU A 197 -9.57 9.75 2.48
N PRO A 198 -9.75 9.52 3.79
CA PRO A 198 -8.81 10.02 4.79
C PRO A 198 -7.38 9.53 4.51
N LEU A 199 -6.36 10.32 4.83
CA LEU A 199 -4.96 10.03 4.50
C LEU A 199 -4.52 8.69 5.10
N PHE A 200 -4.88 8.43 6.36
CA PHE A 200 -4.52 7.18 7.03
C PHE A 200 -5.16 5.96 6.37
N GLU A 201 -6.41 6.05 5.91
CA GLU A 201 -7.08 4.94 5.22
C GLU A 201 -6.45 4.71 3.84
N ALA A 202 -6.12 5.77 3.09
CA ALA A 202 -5.39 5.67 1.84
C ALA A 202 -4.03 4.96 2.01
N GLN A 203 -3.30 5.25 3.10
CA GLN A 203 -2.03 4.57 3.43
C GLN A 203 -2.19 3.07 3.75
N THR A 204 -3.38 2.59 4.11
CA THR A 204 -3.60 1.13 4.25
C THR A 204 -3.80 0.43 2.91
N ILE A 205 -4.23 1.17 1.89
CA ILE A 205 -4.44 0.69 0.52
C ILE A 205 -3.13 0.82 -0.29
N LEU A 206 -2.43 1.94 -0.14
CA LEU A 206 -1.15 2.25 -0.78
C LEU A 206 -0.07 2.51 0.29
N PRO A 207 0.36 1.48 1.03
CA PRO A 207 1.34 1.65 2.09
C PRO A 207 2.68 2.07 1.51
N ARG A 208 3.36 2.98 2.23
CA ARG A 208 4.68 3.50 1.86
C ARG A 208 5.83 2.64 2.38
N SER A 209 5.54 1.74 3.32
CA SER A 209 6.47 0.76 3.88
C SER A 209 5.77 -0.59 4.05
N VAL A 210 6.50 -1.69 3.84
CA VAL A 210 5.95 -3.05 3.97
C VAL A 210 5.53 -3.38 5.41
N SER A 211 6.02 -2.65 6.42
CA SER A 211 5.55 -2.81 7.80
C SER A 211 4.08 -2.44 7.99
N HIS A 212 3.51 -1.63 7.08
CA HIS A 212 2.11 -1.23 7.10
C HIS A 212 1.25 -1.99 6.07
N ARG A 213 1.85 -2.93 5.32
CA ARG A 213 1.15 -3.72 4.33
C ARG A 213 0.12 -4.63 5.01
N SER A 214 -1.14 -4.48 4.62
CA SER A 214 -2.28 -5.16 5.23
C SER A 214 -3.27 -5.59 4.14
N ARG A 215 -4.37 -6.25 4.52
CA ARG A 215 -5.34 -6.80 3.55
C ARG A 215 -5.79 -5.80 2.47
N PRO A 216 -6.14 -4.53 2.75
CA PRO A 216 -6.53 -3.57 1.72
C PRO A 216 -5.45 -3.37 0.64
N ALA A 217 -4.18 -3.31 1.02
CA ALA A 217 -3.07 -3.25 0.07
C ALA A 217 -2.99 -4.55 -0.75
N LEU A 218 -2.98 -5.71 -0.08
CA LEU A 218 -2.84 -7.01 -0.73
C LEU A 218 -3.92 -7.27 -1.79
N VAL A 219 -5.19 -6.97 -1.49
CA VAL A 219 -6.27 -7.16 -2.47
C VAL A 219 -6.17 -6.18 -3.64
N THR A 220 -5.67 -4.96 -3.39
CA THR A 220 -5.43 -3.96 -4.44
C THR A 220 -4.31 -4.40 -5.37
N GLU A 221 -3.20 -4.89 -4.81
CA GLU A 221 -2.04 -5.42 -5.54
C GLU A 221 -2.41 -6.60 -6.45
N ASN A 222 -3.43 -7.40 -6.10
CA ASN A 222 -3.86 -8.53 -6.92
C ASN A 222 -4.50 -8.10 -8.25
N VAL A 223 -5.16 -6.94 -8.29
CA VAL A 223 -6.00 -6.53 -9.44
C VAL A 223 -5.56 -5.24 -10.10
N ALA A 224 -4.71 -4.42 -9.50
CA ALA A 224 -4.35 -3.12 -10.03
C ALA A 224 -3.37 -3.19 -11.20
N LEU A 225 -3.75 -2.59 -12.34
CA LEU A 225 -2.81 -2.11 -13.35
C LEU A 225 -2.21 -0.78 -12.91
N HIS A 226 -3.11 0.09 -12.44
CA HIS A 226 -2.78 1.37 -11.86
C HIS A 226 -3.52 1.51 -10.53
N ALA A 227 -2.79 1.78 -9.45
CA ALA A 227 -3.34 2.34 -8.23
C ALA A 227 -2.31 3.32 -7.66
N PHE A 228 -2.65 4.59 -7.62
CA PHE A 228 -1.74 5.63 -7.12
C PHE A 228 -2.51 6.82 -6.56
N GLU A 229 -1.86 7.54 -5.65
CA GLU A 229 -2.37 8.81 -5.15
C GLU A 229 -2.21 9.89 -6.22
N VAL A 230 -3.30 10.60 -6.52
CA VAL A 230 -3.33 11.69 -7.51
C VAL A 230 -3.11 13.03 -6.83
N ALA A 231 -3.72 13.20 -5.66
CA ALA A 231 -3.60 14.38 -4.82
C ALA A 231 -3.74 14.00 -3.35
N SER A 232 -3.00 14.68 -2.47
CA SER A 232 -3.04 14.39 -1.04
C SER A 232 -2.69 15.62 -0.20
N THR A 233 -3.29 15.70 0.99
CA THR A 233 -2.84 16.60 2.06
C THR A 233 -1.45 16.22 2.58
N GLN A 234 -0.77 17.13 3.27
CA GLN A 234 0.58 16.88 3.78
C GLN A 234 0.65 15.62 4.67
N ASP A 235 1.50 14.68 4.27
CA ASP A 235 1.92 13.56 5.12
C ASP A 235 2.98 14.02 6.14
N GLN A 236 2.92 13.47 7.34
CA GLN A 236 3.95 13.66 8.36
C GLN A 236 5.24 12.89 8.05
N CYS A 237 5.21 12.02 7.04
CA CYS A 237 6.35 11.26 6.54
C CYS A 237 7.01 10.33 7.57
N ASN A 238 6.32 10.02 8.68
CA ASN A 238 6.85 9.14 9.75
C ASN A 238 7.24 7.75 9.24
N TRP A 239 6.65 7.28 8.14
CA TRP A 239 6.97 6.01 7.48
C TRP A 239 8.43 5.94 7.00
N THR A 240 9.11 7.08 6.77
CA THR A 240 10.52 7.08 6.37
C THR A 240 11.44 6.56 7.48
N MET A 241 10.99 6.55 8.74
CA MET A 241 11.72 5.91 9.84
C MET A 241 11.72 4.38 9.71
N ALA A 242 10.66 3.81 9.13
CA ALA A 242 10.58 2.36 8.87
C ALA A 242 11.29 2.01 7.56
N LYS A 243 11.01 2.77 6.48
CA LYS A 243 11.59 2.53 5.14
C LYS A 243 13.09 2.82 5.06
N GLY A 244 13.57 3.77 5.86
CA GLY A 244 14.90 4.36 5.73
C GLY A 244 14.89 5.55 4.79
N TRP A 245 15.70 6.56 5.12
CA TRP A 245 15.79 7.81 4.37
C TRP A 245 16.30 7.59 2.94
N ASP A 246 17.40 6.85 2.79
CA ASP A 246 18.08 6.68 1.50
C ASP A 246 17.18 5.99 0.47
N LEU A 247 16.45 4.96 0.89
CA LEU A 247 15.51 4.24 0.02
C LEU A 247 14.32 5.13 -0.36
N ALA A 248 13.79 5.91 0.58
CA ALA A 248 12.72 6.88 0.31
C ALA A 248 13.16 7.97 -0.68
N ALA A 249 14.37 8.51 -0.49
CA ALA A 249 14.96 9.53 -1.36
C ALA A 249 15.26 8.99 -2.76
N ALA A 250 15.82 7.77 -2.86
CA ALA A 250 16.08 7.10 -4.12
C ALA A 250 14.78 6.83 -4.91
N ASN A 251 13.73 6.38 -4.21
CA ASN A 251 12.43 6.19 -4.84
C ASN A 251 11.81 7.51 -5.33
N ALA A 252 11.87 8.57 -4.52
CA ALA A 252 11.39 9.90 -4.94
C ALA A 252 12.15 10.43 -6.17
N ALA A 253 13.47 10.20 -6.24
CA ALA A 253 14.28 10.55 -7.40
C ALA A 253 13.85 9.76 -8.66
N GLN A 254 13.60 8.45 -8.53
CA GLN A 254 13.10 7.62 -9.63
C GLN A 254 11.73 8.09 -10.14
N VAL A 255 10.85 8.48 -9.22
CA VAL A 255 9.52 9.01 -9.57
C VAL A 255 9.63 10.37 -10.25
N ALA A 256 10.57 11.22 -9.84
CA ALA A 256 10.85 12.49 -10.51
C ALA A 256 11.39 12.27 -11.93
N GLU A 257 12.28 11.30 -12.13
CA GLU A 257 12.77 10.92 -13.45
C GLU A 257 11.63 10.41 -14.35
N ARG A 258 10.82 9.48 -13.85
CA ARG A 258 9.63 8.95 -14.55
C ARG A 258 8.66 10.07 -14.91
N SER A 259 8.41 10.99 -13.98
CA SER A 259 7.55 12.16 -14.22
C SER A 259 8.09 13.04 -15.34
N ALA A 260 9.40 13.28 -15.38
CA ALA A 260 10.05 14.05 -16.43
C ALA A 260 9.98 13.33 -17.80
N GLN A 261 10.26 12.03 -17.83
CA GLN A 261 10.18 11.20 -19.05
C GLN A 261 8.76 11.21 -19.66
N HIS A 262 7.72 11.24 -18.82
CA HIS A 262 6.32 11.29 -19.25
C HIS A 262 5.77 12.72 -19.39
N ASN A 263 6.60 13.76 -19.27
CA ASN A 263 6.19 15.17 -19.35
C ASN A 263 5.04 15.52 -18.39
N VAL A 264 5.07 14.96 -17.18
CA VAL A 264 4.04 15.17 -16.17
C VAL A 264 4.16 16.59 -15.60
N VAL A 265 3.13 17.40 -15.82
CA VAL A 265 3.08 18.79 -15.33
C VAL A 265 2.71 18.82 -13.85
N VAL A 266 3.52 19.49 -13.02
CA VAL A 266 3.22 19.83 -11.62
C VAL A 266 2.92 21.33 -11.55
N PRO A 267 1.65 21.75 -11.41
CA PRO A 267 1.30 23.16 -11.32
C PRO A 267 2.03 23.87 -10.15
N ALA A 268 2.24 25.18 -10.28
CA ALA A 268 2.90 25.96 -9.23
C ALA A 268 2.08 25.91 -7.93
N GLY A 269 2.75 25.64 -6.80
CA GLY A 269 2.08 25.47 -5.50
C GLY A 269 1.53 24.07 -5.24
N ARG A 270 1.67 23.13 -6.19
CA ARG A 270 1.25 21.72 -6.03
C ARG A 270 2.39 20.76 -5.71
N GLN A 271 3.61 21.26 -5.59
CA GLN A 271 4.78 20.44 -5.27
C GLN A 271 4.61 19.84 -3.88
N VAL A 272 4.92 18.55 -3.74
CA VAL A 272 4.98 17.92 -2.42
C VAL A 272 6.08 18.60 -1.62
N PRO A 273 5.79 19.10 -0.40
CA PRO A 273 6.80 19.66 0.47
C PRO A 273 7.93 18.65 0.75
N PRO A 274 9.20 19.09 0.75
CA PRO A 274 10.31 18.20 1.01
C PRO A 274 10.20 17.63 2.43
N ILE A 275 10.63 16.37 2.60
CA ILE A 275 10.68 15.74 3.92
C ILE A 275 11.66 16.55 4.78
N PRO A 276 11.24 17.07 5.94
CA PRO A 276 12.11 17.91 6.74
C PRO A 276 13.23 17.07 7.36
N LEU A 277 14.47 17.55 7.27
CA LEU A 277 15.64 16.87 7.81
C LEU A 277 15.84 17.15 9.30
N ALA A 278 16.17 16.11 10.07
CA ALA A 278 16.59 16.24 11.45
C ALA A 278 17.87 17.08 11.52
N PRO A 279 17.99 18.01 12.48
CA PRO A 279 19.17 18.86 12.60
C PRO A 279 20.41 18.04 12.94
N GLU A 280 21.55 18.48 12.44
CA GLU A 280 22.86 17.99 12.88
C GLU A 280 23.24 18.63 14.23
N ALA A 281 23.88 17.86 15.10
CA ALA A 281 24.38 18.40 16.36
C ALA A 281 25.63 19.27 16.06
N PRO A 282 25.73 20.49 16.61
CA PRO A 282 26.84 21.40 16.30
C PRO A 282 28.20 20.90 16.79
N GLU A 283 28.20 20.02 17.80
CA GLU A 283 29.43 19.43 18.35
C GLU A 283 29.32 17.90 18.41
N PRO A 284 30.39 17.17 18.03
CA PRO A 284 30.40 15.71 17.92
C PRO A 284 30.18 14.96 19.25
N GLY A 285 30.49 15.59 20.39
CA GLY A 285 30.45 14.93 21.70
C GLY A 285 31.61 13.93 21.90
N GLN A 286 31.52 13.10 22.94
CA GLN A 286 32.61 12.18 23.35
C GLN A 286 32.71 10.90 22.50
N SER A 287 31.62 10.46 21.89
CA SER A 287 31.58 9.28 21.01
C SER A 287 30.87 9.70 19.72
N PRO A 288 31.61 10.29 18.76
CA PRO A 288 31.03 10.78 17.53
C PRO A 288 30.55 9.63 16.66
N TYR A 289 29.37 9.81 16.07
CA TYR A 289 28.86 9.00 14.97
C TYR A 289 28.63 9.94 13.78
N PRO A 290 28.91 9.50 12.54
CA PRO A 290 28.58 10.27 11.36
C PRO A 290 27.10 10.67 11.35
N TYR A 291 26.81 11.89 10.87
CA TYR A 291 25.43 12.29 10.66
C TYR A 291 24.78 11.39 9.61
N VAL A 292 23.58 10.90 9.89
CA VAL A 292 22.73 10.24 8.90
C VAL A 292 21.45 11.03 8.68
N PRO A 293 21.08 11.28 7.41
CA PRO A 293 19.81 11.89 7.07
C PRO A 293 18.64 11.09 7.65
N ARG A 294 17.71 11.81 8.27
CA ARG A 294 16.48 11.25 8.84
C ARG A 294 15.45 12.35 9.03
N ILE A 295 14.20 11.95 9.22
CA ILE A 295 13.09 12.89 9.35
C ILE A 295 13.17 13.71 10.64
N LYS A 296 12.86 15.00 10.50
CA LYS A 296 12.63 15.92 11.62
C LYS A 296 11.28 15.62 12.27
N THR A 297 11.23 15.66 13.59
CA THR A 297 10.05 15.30 14.39
C THR A 297 9.81 16.38 15.45
N ASP A 298 8.66 16.33 16.12
CA ASP A 298 8.34 17.24 17.24
C ASP A 298 9.38 17.21 18.38
N MET A 299 10.11 16.10 18.52
CA MET A 299 11.22 15.99 19.45
C MET A 299 12.35 16.96 19.06
N HIS A 300 12.69 17.02 17.78
CA HIS A 300 13.70 17.93 17.25
C HIS A 300 13.30 19.39 17.42
N ASP A 301 12.04 19.75 17.18
CA ASP A 301 11.56 21.12 17.42
C ASP A 301 11.66 21.53 18.89
N ARG A 302 11.35 20.63 19.82
CA ARG A 302 11.52 20.87 21.26
C ARG A 302 12.99 21.03 21.66
N ILE A 303 13.90 20.27 21.05
CA ILE A 303 15.34 20.43 21.23
C ILE A 303 15.80 21.79 20.73
N LEU A 304 15.48 22.15 19.49
CA LEU A 304 15.91 23.41 18.87
C LEU A 304 15.40 24.62 19.65
N LYS A 305 14.13 24.58 20.11
CA LYS A 305 13.58 25.62 20.98
C LYS A 305 14.36 25.74 22.29
N THR A 306 14.70 24.62 22.92
CA THR A 306 15.46 24.59 24.18
C THR A 306 16.87 25.15 23.99
N VAL A 307 17.53 24.81 22.88
CA VAL A 307 18.86 25.34 22.52
C VAL A 307 18.79 26.86 22.34
N LYS A 308 17.83 27.34 21.54
CA LYS A 308 17.64 28.77 21.28
C LYS A 308 17.39 29.57 22.55
N THR A 309 16.48 29.11 23.42
CA THR A 309 16.19 29.79 24.70
C THR A 309 17.42 29.87 25.61
N ALA A 310 18.28 28.85 25.62
CA ALA A 310 19.52 28.89 26.41
C ALA A 310 20.57 29.82 25.81
N GLU A 311 20.61 29.98 24.48
CA GLU A 311 21.51 30.92 23.79
C GLU A 311 21.09 32.38 23.99
N GLU A 312 19.79 32.64 24.09
CA GLU A 312 19.23 33.96 24.42
C GLU A 312 19.49 34.38 25.89
N SER A 313 19.90 33.45 26.77
CA SER A 313 20.17 33.69 28.19
C SER A 313 21.46 33.00 28.66
N PRO A 314 22.63 33.41 28.13
CA PRO A 314 23.89 32.69 28.30
C PRO A 314 24.49 32.76 29.70
N SER A 315 23.92 33.51 30.64
CA SER A 315 24.31 33.54 32.05
C SER A 315 23.55 32.52 32.92
N ASP A 316 22.42 31.99 32.44
CA ASP A 316 21.58 31.05 33.20
C ASP A 316 22.17 29.63 33.18
N ILE A 317 22.64 29.17 34.34
CA ILE A 317 23.25 27.85 34.52
C ILE A 317 22.24 26.72 34.30
N ALA A 318 20.98 26.90 34.69
CA ALA A 318 19.94 25.88 34.52
C ALA A 318 19.59 25.70 33.04
N LEU A 319 19.50 26.79 32.28
CA LEU A 319 19.30 26.74 30.83
C LEU A 319 20.49 26.11 30.11
N LYS A 320 21.73 26.39 30.53
CA LYS A 320 22.92 25.69 30.00
C LYS A 320 22.85 24.17 30.18
N LYS A 321 22.48 23.71 31.38
CA LYS A 321 22.31 22.26 31.65
C LYS A 321 21.21 21.64 30.79
N LYS A 322 20.09 22.36 30.58
CA LYS A 322 19.00 21.91 29.68
C LYS A 322 19.48 21.83 28.22
N LYS A 323 20.22 22.83 27.73
CA LYS A 323 20.85 22.80 26.40
C LYS A 323 21.75 21.58 26.23
N GLN A 324 22.64 21.32 27.18
CA GLN A 324 23.53 20.16 27.14
C GLN A 324 22.75 18.84 27.04
N ARG A 325 21.70 18.65 27.85
CA ARG A 325 20.83 17.46 27.78
C ARG A 325 20.12 17.33 26.44
N ALA A 326 19.60 18.44 25.90
CA ALA A 326 18.95 18.45 24.60
C ALA A 326 19.90 18.06 23.47
N LEU A 327 21.15 18.54 23.49
CA LEU A 327 22.18 18.15 22.52
C LEU A 327 22.62 16.69 22.68
N ILE A 328 22.66 16.16 23.91
CA ILE A 328 22.90 14.73 24.15
C ILE A 328 21.78 13.89 23.52
N GLN A 329 20.52 14.29 23.70
CA GLN A 329 19.37 13.60 23.10
C GLN A 329 19.44 13.61 21.57
N LEU A 330 19.81 14.74 20.95
CA LEU A 330 19.97 14.84 19.50
C LEU A 330 21.06 13.91 18.97
N ARG A 331 22.21 13.83 19.66
CA ARG A 331 23.31 12.92 19.30
C ARG A 331 22.91 11.46 19.46
N TYR A 332 22.18 11.13 20.53
CA TYR A 332 21.69 9.78 20.78
C TYR A 332 20.74 9.31 19.68
N ASP A 333 19.84 10.19 19.24
CA ASP A 333 18.93 9.94 18.13
C ASP A 333 19.67 9.70 16.79
N ASN A 334 20.70 10.51 16.50
CA ASN A 334 21.57 10.28 15.33
C ASN A 334 22.33 8.95 15.42
N ARG A 335 22.94 8.64 16.59
CA ARG A 335 23.66 7.38 16.83
C ARG A 335 22.76 6.18 16.57
N ASN A 336 21.54 6.18 17.10
CA ASN A 336 20.61 5.07 16.91
C ASN A 336 20.22 4.89 15.44
N SER A 337 20.03 6.00 14.72
CA SER A 337 19.72 5.98 13.29
C SER A 337 20.90 5.46 12.46
N PHE A 338 22.14 5.87 12.79
CA PHE A 338 23.35 5.38 12.16
C PHE A 338 23.50 3.87 12.34
N LEU A 339 23.38 3.38 13.59
CA LEU A 339 23.54 1.95 13.90
C LEU A 339 22.49 1.08 13.17
N ARG A 340 21.24 1.55 13.11
CA ARG A 340 20.18 0.85 12.35
C ARG A 340 20.53 0.73 10.87
N LYS A 341 20.93 1.86 10.26
CA LYS A 341 21.33 1.92 8.87
C LYS A 341 22.53 1.00 8.60
N GLU A 342 23.55 1.07 9.44
CA GLU A 342 24.77 0.29 9.26
C GLU A 342 24.52 -1.22 9.29
N ILE A 343 23.66 -1.70 10.21
CA ILE A 343 23.28 -3.11 10.28
C ILE A 343 22.42 -3.50 9.06
N ALA A 344 21.45 -2.65 8.68
CA ALA A 344 20.60 -2.90 7.52
C ALA A 344 21.42 -2.96 6.22
N ASP A 345 22.37 -2.05 6.01
CA ASP A 345 23.24 -2.01 4.83
C ASP A 345 24.09 -3.29 4.73
N LYS A 346 24.63 -3.81 5.85
CA LYS A 346 25.35 -5.10 5.86
C LYS A 346 24.45 -6.26 5.46
N GLN A 347 23.19 -6.28 5.93
CA GLN A 347 22.24 -7.33 5.55
C GLN A 347 21.83 -7.22 4.07
N ILE A 348 21.60 -6.01 3.57
CA ILE A 348 21.33 -5.77 2.14
C ILE A 348 22.52 -6.26 1.31
N LYS A 349 23.75 -6.07 1.79
CA LYS A 349 24.94 -6.59 1.13
C LYS A 349 24.99 -8.13 1.11
N ILE A 350 24.59 -8.78 2.20
CA ILE A 350 24.43 -10.25 2.23
C ILE A 350 23.40 -10.70 1.20
N ASP A 351 22.28 -9.99 1.04
CA ASP A 351 21.26 -10.33 0.05
C ASP A 351 21.81 -10.20 -1.39
N GLU A 352 22.61 -9.17 -1.70
CA GLU A 352 23.33 -9.06 -2.98
C GLU A 352 24.33 -10.20 -3.22
N LEU A 353 25.08 -10.58 -2.18
CA LEU A 353 26.01 -11.70 -2.25
C LEU A 353 25.27 -13.03 -2.46
N ASN A 354 24.10 -13.23 -1.85
CA ASN A 354 23.25 -14.38 -2.09
C ASN A 354 22.74 -14.45 -3.54
N ARG A 355 22.38 -13.31 -4.15
CA ARG A 355 22.03 -13.28 -5.59
C ARG A 355 23.24 -13.66 -6.47
N SER A 356 24.42 -13.14 -6.13
CA SER A 356 25.67 -13.44 -6.84
C SER A 356 26.06 -14.91 -6.71
N LEU A 357 25.93 -15.47 -5.50
CA LEU A 357 26.09 -16.89 -5.19
C LEU A 357 25.16 -17.74 -6.06
N SER A 358 23.86 -17.38 -6.12
CA SER A 358 22.86 -18.09 -6.93
C SER A 358 23.24 -18.17 -8.40
N ARG A 359 23.73 -17.06 -8.97
CA ARG A 359 24.14 -17.01 -10.39
C ARG A 359 25.42 -17.80 -10.63
N LYS A 360 26.38 -17.71 -9.70
CA LYS A 360 27.64 -18.46 -9.82
C LYS A 360 27.43 -19.96 -9.60
N ALA A 361 26.49 -20.35 -8.75
CA ALA A 361 26.12 -21.74 -8.51
C ALA A 361 25.46 -22.40 -9.74
N ALA A 362 24.81 -21.64 -10.60
CA ALA A 362 24.22 -22.14 -11.85
C ALA A 362 25.24 -22.29 -12.99
N ASP A 363 26.48 -21.80 -12.83
CA ASP A 363 27.54 -21.94 -13.83
C ASP A 363 28.00 -23.41 -13.89
N PRO A 364 27.88 -24.10 -15.05
CA PRO A 364 28.29 -25.50 -15.20
C PRO A 364 29.77 -25.75 -14.92
N THR A 365 30.60 -24.70 -14.95
CA THR A 365 32.05 -24.78 -14.71
C THR A 365 32.45 -24.44 -13.28
N ALA A 366 31.52 -23.99 -12.45
CA ALA A 366 31.81 -23.61 -11.07
C ALA A 366 31.82 -24.83 -10.15
N ASP A 367 32.91 -24.96 -9.39
CA ASP A 367 33.04 -25.86 -8.26
C ASP A 367 32.81 -25.12 -6.93
N LEU A 368 32.78 -25.86 -5.82
CA LEU A 368 32.61 -25.28 -4.49
C LEU A 368 33.72 -24.27 -4.16
N GLN A 369 34.95 -24.49 -4.63
CA GLN A 369 36.08 -23.61 -4.39
C GLN A 369 35.87 -22.23 -5.05
N ALA A 370 35.23 -22.18 -6.22
CA ALA A 370 34.87 -20.94 -6.90
C ALA A 370 33.80 -20.12 -6.14
N LEU A 371 33.02 -20.75 -5.27
CA LEU A 371 32.00 -20.06 -4.44
C LEU A 371 32.58 -19.54 -3.12
N GLN A 372 33.70 -20.10 -2.65
CA GLN A 372 34.28 -19.81 -1.34
C GLN A 372 34.48 -18.30 -1.06
N PRO A 373 34.98 -17.47 -2.00
CA PRO A 373 35.15 -16.04 -1.73
C PRO A 373 33.85 -15.30 -1.40
N ILE A 374 32.72 -15.74 -1.98
CA ILE A 374 31.39 -15.17 -1.69
C ILE A 374 30.91 -15.66 -0.32
N LEU A 375 31.09 -16.95 -0.03
CA LEU A 375 30.71 -17.55 1.25
C LEU A 375 31.47 -16.94 2.43
N ASP A 376 32.77 -16.68 2.26
CA ASP A 376 33.62 -16.04 3.27
C ASP A 376 33.13 -14.62 3.57
N GLN A 377 32.76 -13.85 2.54
CA GLN A 377 32.19 -12.51 2.72
C GLN A 377 30.84 -12.54 3.44
N ILE A 378 29.95 -13.45 3.06
CA ILE A 378 28.66 -13.63 3.74
C ILE A 378 28.89 -13.98 5.22
N THR A 379 29.82 -14.89 5.50
CA THR A 379 30.16 -15.34 6.86
C THR A 379 30.75 -14.19 7.69
N SER A 380 31.67 -13.42 7.11
CA SER A 380 32.26 -12.24 7.76
C SER A 380 31.19 -11.21 8.12
N LEU A 381 30.32 -10.85 7.16
CA LEU A 381 29.27 -9.86 7.39
C LEU A 381 28.25 -10.34 8.43
N ARG A 382 27.89 -11.64 8.44
CA ARG A 382 27.02 -12.22 9.47
C ARG A 382 27.66 -12.14 10.86
N ALA A 383 28.95 -12.42 10.98
CA ALA A 383 29.69 -12.30 12.23
C ALA A 383 29.77 -10.83 12.71
N GLU A 384 29.98 -9.88 11.81
CA GLU A 384 29.96 -8.45 12.11
C GLU A 384 28.58 -7.99 12.60
N ILE A 385 27.50 -8.38 11.91
CA ILE A 385 26.13 -8.09 12.33
C ILE A 385 25.85 -8.67 13.72
N ALA A 386 26.22 -9.93 13.97
CA ALA A 386 26.00 -10.58 15.26
C ALA A 386 26.74 -9.86 16.39
N LYS A 387 28.02 -9.50 16.15
CA LYS A 387 28.82 -8.73 17.10
C LYS A 387 28.18 -7.36 17.39
N GLN A 388 27.88 -6.58 16.35
CA GLN A 388 27.26 -5.26 16.51
C GLN A 388 25.91 -5.35 17.22
N SER A 389 25.09 -6.34 16.87
CA SER A 389 23.78 -6.54 17.50
C SER A 389 23.90 -6.88 18.99
N SER A 390 24.97 -7.57 19.42
CA SER A 390 25.20 -7.87 20.84
C SER A 390 25.58 -6.63 21.68
N GLU A 391 26.11 -5.59 21.04
CA GLU A 391 26.58 -4.35 21.68
C GLU A 391 25.51 -3.24 21.65
N VAL A 392 24.43 -3.42 20.89
CA VAL A 392 23.38 -2.42 20.64
C VAL A 392 22.12 -2.76 21.42
N HIS A 393 21.49 -1.74 22.02
CA HIS A 393 20.24 -1.91 22.77
C HIS A 393 19.09 -2.41 21.88
N PHE A 394 18.29 -3.35 22.39
CA PHE A 394 17.24 -4.02 21.61
C PHE A 394 16.21 -3.08 20.95
N GLU A 395 15.88 -1.94 21.58
CA GLU A 395 14.97 -0.93 20.99
C GLU A 395 15.48 -0.33 19.68
N VAL A 396 16.82 -0.25 19.53
CA VAL A 396 17.44 0.17 18.28
C VAL A 396 17.24 -0.93 17.23
N LEU A 397 17.47 -2.18 17.61
CA LEU A 397 17.38 -3.36 16.74
C LEU A 397 15.95 -3.64 16.25
N ASN A 398 14.92 -3.35 17.05
CA ASN A 398 13.51 -3.59 16.69
C ASN A 398 13.06 -2.95 15.36
N HIS A 399 13.76 -1.92 14.89
CA HIS A 399 13.43 -1.20 13.66
C HIS A 399 14.24 -1.68 12.45
N VAL A 400 15.36 -2.39 12.67
CA VAL A 400 16.26 -2.87 11.61
C VAL A 400 15.54 -3.78 10.61
N PRO A 401 14.69 -4.74 11.03
CA PRO A 401 13.95 -5.58 10.09
C PRO A 401 13.06 -4.79 9.12
N ASN A 402 12.51 -3.64 9.52
CA ASN A 402 11.66 -2.85 8.61
C ASN A 402 12.48 -2.29 7.44
N MET A 403 13.67 -1.75 7.72
CA MET A 403 14.56 -1.21 6.69
C MET A 403 15.03 -2.30 5.72
N ILE A 404 15.39 -3.47 6.26
CA ILE A 404 15.79 -4.65 5.45
C ILE A 404 14.63 -5.10 4.56
N ASP A 405 13.45 -5.28 5.14
CA ASP A 405 12.27 -5.78 4.43
C ASP A 405 11.79 -4.79 3.34
N ASP A 406 11.84 -3.48 3.61
CA ASP A 406 11.54 -2.45 2.62
C ASP A 406 12.55 -2.47 1.47
N ALA A 407 13.84 -2.63 1.74
CA ALA A 407 14.86 -2.76 0.70
C ALA A 407 14.64 -4.01 -0.16
N ARG A 408 14.40 -5.17 0.48
CA ARG A 408 14.07 -6.44 -0.20
C ARG A 408 12.85 -6.30 -1.10
N SER A 409 11.82 -5.60 -0.64
CA SER A 409 10.53 -5.47 -1.33
C SER A 409 10.55 -4.38 -2.42
N SER A 410 11.40 -3.37 -2.28
CA SER A 410 11.50 -2.26 -3.23
C SER A 410 12.46 -2.53 -4.39
N LEU A 411 13.51 -3.33 -4.15
CA LEU A 411 14.62 -3.53 -5.09
C LEU A 411 14.93 -5.02 -5.31
N ALA A 412 13.93 -5.90 -5.22
CA ALA A 412 14.10 -7.35 -5.40
C ALA A 412 14.83 -7.68 -6.73
N THR A 413 14.45 -7.00 -7.81
CA THR A 413 14.99 -7.12 -9.17
C THR A 413 16.04 -6.05 -9.51
N GLY A 414 16.35 -5.15 -8.56
CA GLY A 414 17.26 -4.02 -8.75
C GLY A 414 16.60 -2.74 -9.29
N THR A 415 15.30 -2.76 -9.59
CA THR A 415 14.52 -1.58 -9.98
C THR A 415 13.28 -1.41 -9.09
N PHE A 416 12.79 -0.17 -8.97
CA PHE A 416 11.51 0.14 -8.32
C PHE A 416 10.29 -0.22 -9.17
N ASP A 417 10.46 -0.49 -10.48
CA ASP A 417 9.35 -0.81 -11.38
C ASP A 417 8.67 -2.14 -11.01
N ASP A 418 9.43 -3.09 -10.45
CA ASP A 418 8.95 -4.38 -9.96
C ASP A 418 8.76 -4.41 -8.44
N ALA A 419 8.77 -3.25 -7.78
CA ALA A 419 8.58 -3.18 -6.33
C ALA A 419 7.23 -3.79 -5.92
N VAL A 420 7.22 -4.45 -4.77
CA VAL A 420 6.02 -5.08 -4.21
C VAL A 420 4.94 -4.04 -3.92
N LEU A 421 5.32 -2.89 -3.39
CA LEU A 421 4.39 -1.81 -3.04
C LEU A 421 4.06 -0.96 -4.26
N LEU A 422 2.77 -0.80 -4.54
CA LEU A 422 2.28 0.09 -5.60
C LEU A 422 2.72 1.54 -5.40
N TRP A 423 2.93 1.97 -4.16
CA TRP A 423 3.48 3.29 -3.83
C TRP A 423 4.82 3.54 -4.52
N ASP A 424 5.72 2.56 -4.52
CA ASP A 424 7.07 2.70 -5.09
C ASP A 424 7.06 2.73 -6.62
N ARG A 425 5.99 2.21 -7.21
CA ARG A 425 5.73 2.17 -8.65
C ARG A 425 4.92 3.37 -9.16
N ARG A 426 4.60 4.36 -8.31
CA ARG A 426 3.73 5.48 -8.67
C ARG A 426 4.28 6.27 -9.87
N PRO A 427 3.45 6.64 -10.86
CA PRO A 427 3.93 7.34 -12.05
C PRO A 427 4.51 8.72 -11.77
N PHE A 428 4.05 9.35 -10.68
CA PHE A 428 4.42 10.70 -10.27
C PHE A 428 4.13 10.91 -8.78
N GLU A 429 4.63 12.00 -8.21
CA GLU A 429 4.22 12.44 -6.88
C GLU A 429 2.80 13.03 -6.89
N PRO A 430 1.99 12.78 -5.83
CA PRO A 430 0.64 13.33 -5.72
C PRO A 430 0.68 14.85 -5.64
N LEU A 431 -0.32 15.52 -6.21
CA LEU A 431 -0.49 16.97 -6.08
C LEU A 431 -0.77 17.34 -4.62
N HIS A 432 -0.10 18.37 -4.12
CA HIS A 432 -0.38 18.88 -2.79
C HIS A 432 -1.76 19.56 -2.72
N ILE A 433 -2.59 19.11 -1.77
CA ILE A 433 -3.86 19.74 -1.42
C ILE A 433 -3.61 20.73 -0.30
N GLU A 434 -3.85 22.01 -0.55
CA GLU A 434 -3.68 23.05 0.46
C GLU A 434 -4.81 22.95 1.52
N PRO A 435 -4.52 23.20 2.81
CA PRO A 435 -5.51 23.03 3.88
C PRO A 435 -6.78 23.89 3.75
N ASP A 436 -6.73 24.94 2.93
CA ASP A 436 -7.83 25.86 2.70
C ASP A 436 -8.75 25.48 1.53
N GLU A 437 -8.31 24.55 0.68
CA GLU A 437 -9.06 24.00 -0.46
C GLU A 437 -10.03 22.89 -0.05
N LEU A 438 -10.01 22.52 1.24
CA LEU A 438 -10.92 21.59 1.87
C LEU A 438 -11.84 22.30 2.86
N TYR A 439 -13.07 21.81 2.98
CA TYR A 439 -14.04 22.28 3.95
C TYR A 439 -14.64 21.12 4.77
N PRO A 440 -14.60 21.15 6.12
CA PRO A 440 -13.94 22.17 6.94
C PRO A 440 -12.41 22.13 6.77
N ARG A 441 -11.74 23.25 7.03
CA ARG A 441 -10.26 23.32 6.97
C ARG A 441 -9.61 22.36 7.96
N GLU A 442 -8.31 22.12 7.75
CA GLU A 442 -7.50 21.22 8.59
C GLU A 442 -8.10 19.80 8.68
N THR A 443 -8.73 19.36 7.59
CA THR A 443 -9.08 17.96 7.34
C THR A 443 -8.02 17.32 6.46
N ASP A 444 -7.88 16.00 6.55
CA ASP A 444 -7.04 15.22 5.67
C ASP A 444 -7.87 14.59 4.55
N MET A 445 -7.32 14.58 3.34
CA MET A 445 -7.93 13.93 2.18
C MET A 445 -6.82 13.43 1.27
N THR A 446 -7.02 12.25 0.70
CA THR A 446 -6.22 11.69 -0.38
C THR A 446 -7.15 11.20 -1.47
N MET A 447 -6.82 11.54 -2.72
CA MET A 447 -7.52 11.02 -3.90
C MET A 447 -6.68 9.93 -4.55
N ILE A 448 -7.27 8.75 -4.72
CA ILE A 448 -6.66 7.58 -5.36
C ILE A 448 -7.34 7.35 -6.71
N TYR A 449 -6.55 7.10 -7.75
CA TYR A 449 -7.02 6.54 -9.01
C TYR A 449 -6.76 5.04 -9.03
N PHE A 450 -7.72 4.26 -9.49
CA PHE A 450 -7.61 2.82 -9.69
C PHE A 450 -8.10 2.40 -11.08
N GLU A 451 -7.33 1.51 -11.69
CA GLU A 451 -7.66 0.80 -12.91
C GLU A 451 -7.18 -0.65 -12.81
N ALA A 452 -8.07 -1.59 -13.13
CA ALA A 452 -7.76 -3.02 -13.06
C ALA A 452 -6.81 -3.48 -14.19
N ASP A 453 -6.01 -4.50 -13.91
CA ASP A 453 -5.16 -5.21 -14.86
C ASP A 453 -5.92 -6.35 -15.51
N ALA A 454 -6.26 -6.16 -16.79
CA ALA A 454 -6.90 -7.19 -17.61
C ALA A 454 -6.09 -8.49 -17.64
N ASN A 455 -4.77 -8.36 -17.47
CA ASN A 455 -3.79 -9.42 -17.59
C ASN A 455 -3.18 -9.78 -16.22
N SER A 456 -3.86 -9.49 -15.11
CA SER A 456 -3.38 -9.75 -13.75
C SER A 456 -2.77 -11.15 -13.62
N PRO A 457 -1.50 -11.29 -13.22
CA PRO A 457 -0.86 -12.59 -12.99
C PRO A 457 -1.62 -13.45 -11.98
N ILE A 458 -2.25 -12.81 -10.99
CA ILE A 458 -3.05 -13.48 -9.97
C ILE A 458 -4.31 -14.07 -10.57
N MET A 459 -5.00 -13.32 -11.42
CA MET A 459 -6.20 -13.81 -12.08
C MET A 459 -5.89 -14.91 -13.09
N ARG A 460 -4.73 -14.87 -13.76
CA ARG A 460 -4.25 -15.99 -14.58
C ARG A 460 -4.08 -17.26 -13.74
N LEU A 461 -3.44 -17.15 -12.57
CA LEU A 461 -3.23 -18.29 -11.68
C LEU A 461 -4.56 -18.84 -11.15
N ALA A 462 -5.45 -17.97 -10.67
CA ALA A 462 -6.76 -18.37 -10.14
C ALA A 462 -7.66 -19.03 -11.20
N ASN A 463 -7.51 -18.63 -12.48
CA ASN A 463 -8.26 -19.20 -13.59
C ASN A 463 -7.71 -20.55 -14.10
N GLN A 464 -6.58 -21.04 -13.59
CA GLN A 464 -6.05 -22.37 -13.93
C GLN A 464 -6.82 -23.51 -13.26
N VAL A 465 -7.62 -23.20 -12.24
CA VAL A 465 -8.46 -24.18 -11.54
C VAL A 465 -9.94 -23.99 -11.87
N ASP A 466 -10.74 -25.03 -11.64
CA ASP A 466 -12.20 -24.98 -11.78
C ASP A 466 -12.84 -24.00 -10.79
N GLU A 467 -14.11 -23.68 -11.00
CA GLU A 467 -14.83 -22.66 -10.23
C GLU A 467 -14.91 -22.98 -8.72
N ALA A 468 -15.17 -24.24 -8.36
CA ALA A 468 -15.26 -24.64 -6.95
C ALA A 468 -13.90 -24.54 -6.26
N SER A 469 -12.85 -25.01 -6.95
CA SER A 469 -11.46 -24.83 -6.53
C SER A 469 -11.08 -23.36 -6.40
N ARG A 470 -11.55 -22.49 -7.30
CA ARG A 470 -11.26 -21.05 -7.27
C ARG A 470 -11.90 -20.35 -6.08
N ALA A 471 -13.14 -20.71 -5.74
CA ALA A 471 -13.81 -20.21 -4.54
C ALA A 471 -13.03 -20.58 -3.26
N ASN A 472 -12.46 -21.77 -3.21
CA ASN A 472 -11.61 -22.21 -2.10
C ASN A 472 -10.29 -21.43 -2.04
N LEU A 473 -9.64 -21.14 -3.18
CA LEU A 473 -8.44 -20.29 -3.21
C LEU A 473 -8.72 -18.90 -2.62
N TYR A 474 -9.86 -18.27 -2.98
CA TYR A 474 -10.25 -16.97 -2.42
C TYR A 474 -10.43 -17.02 -0.90
N ARG A 475 -11.00 -18.12 -0.38
CA ARG A 475 -11.20 -18.34 1.06
C ARG A 475 -9.88 -18.52 1.81
N ILE A 476 -8.96 -19.31 1.26
CA ILE A 476 -7.62 -19.50 1.84
C ILE A 476 -6.84 -18.18 1.81
N TYR A 477 -6.89 -17.46 0.68
CA TYR A 477 -6.28 -16.13 0.57
C TYR A 477 -6.84 -15.14 1.60
N GLU A 478 -8.15 -15.20 1.89
CA GLU A 478 -8.72 -14.42 2.97
C GLU A 478 -8.08 -14.73 4.32
N ALA A 479 -7.97 -16.01 4.68
CA ALA A 479 -7.36 -16.41 5.95
C ALA A 479 -5.90 -15.92 6.06
N VAL A 480 -5.11 -16.07 5.00
CA VAL A 480 -3.68 -15.69 4.97
C VAL A 480 -3.51 -14.18 5.01
N SER A 481 -4.19 -13.42 4.15
CA SER A 481 -4.02 -11.95 4.08
C SER A 481 -4.44 -11.22 5.38
N LEU A 482 -5.34 -11.81 6.17
CA LEU A 482 -5.77 -11.24 7.45
C LEU A 482 -4.66 -11.20 8.50
N ILE A 483 -3.67 -12.08 8.42
CA ILE A 483 -2.56 -12.10 9.40
C ILE A 483 -1.52 -11.01 9.12
N PHE A 484 -1.52 -10.38 7.95
CA PHE A 484 -0.50 -9.37 7.62
C PHE A 484 -0.56 -8.14 8.54
N GLY A 485 -1.76 -7.74 8.95
CA GLY A 485 -1.94 -6.58 9.83
C GLY A 485 -1.41 -6.80 11.26
N SER A 486 -1.47 -8.03 11.78
CA SER A 486 -1.09 -8.34 13.17
C SER A 486 0.22 -9.12 13.29
N ARG A 487 0.55 -9.92 12.27
CA ARG A 487 1.69 -10.84 12.20
C ARG A 487 2.51 -10.66 10.92
N GLY A 488 2.49 -9.49 10.29
CA GLY A 488 3.30 -9.22 9.08
C GLY A 488 4.81 -9.45 9.26
N ALA A 489 5.31 -9.41 10.49
CA ALA A 489 6.70 -9.72 10.85
C ALA A 489 6.99 -11.22 11.08
N MET A 490 6.00 -12.10 10.92
CA MET A 490 6.18 -13.56 10.97
C MET A 490 7.19 -14.01 9.91
N PRO A 491 8.16 -14.87 10.25
CA PRO A 491 9.03 -15.52 9.28
C PRO A 491 8.25 -16.35 8.25
N VAL A 492 8.69 -16.37 7.00
CA VAL A 492 8.10 -17.19 5.94
C VAL A 492 8.26 -18.67 6.27
N SER A 493 9.37 -19.08 6.89
CA SER A 493 9.54 -20.45 7.37
C SER A 493 8.49 -20.86 8.41
N GLU A 494 8.06 -19.95 9.29
CA GLU A 494 7.00 -20.23 10.26
C GLU A 494 5.64 -20.41 9.56
N LEU A 495 5.32 -19.55 8.58
CA LEU A 495 4.13 -19.70 7.75
C LEU A 495 4.12 -21.04 7.01
N LEU A 496 5.23 -21.39 6.35
CA LEU A 496 5.37 -22.63 5.61
C LEU A 496 5.27 -23.85 6.51
N ASN A 497 5.90 -23.85 7.69
CA ASN A 497 5.75 -24.94 8.66
C ASN A 497 4.32 -25.09 9.19
N SER A 498 3.57 -23.99 9.27
CA SER A 498 2.16 -24.02 9.69
C SER A 498 1.26 -24.61 8.61
N LEU A 499 1.57 -24.36 7.33
CA LEU A 499 0.79 -24.84 6.19
C LEU A 499 1.22 -26.25 5.74
N PHE A 500 2.51 -26.56 5.82
CA PHE A 500 3.14 -27.78 5.29
C PHE A 500 4.10 -28.41 6.33
N PRO A 501 3.60 -28.88 7.48
CA PRO A 501 4.44 -29.27 8.62
C PRO A 501 5.42 -30.41 8.34
N SER A 502 5.20 -31.21 7.30
CA SER A 502 6.04 -32.36 6.94
C SER A 502 6.88 -32.15 5.69
N ARG A 503 6.82 -30.97 5.03
CA ARG A 503 7.59 -30.70 3.81
C ARG A 503 8.84 -29.88 4.08
N PRO A 504 10.03 -30.36 3.68
CA PRO A 504 11.26 -29.57 3.74
C PRO A 504 11.19 -28.29 2.90
N THR A 505 11.90 -27.24 3.32
CA THR A 505 11.97 -25.96 2.60
C THR A 505 12.38 -26.13 1.13
N ASN A 506 13.37 -26.98 0.85
CA ASN A 506 13.84 -27.24 -0.52
C ASN A 506 12.73 -27.80 -1.42
N ASP A 507 11.90 -28.71 -0.91
CA ASP A 507 10.80 -29.29 -1.69
C ASP A 507 9.67 -28.28 -1.92
N LEU A 508 9.48 -27.34 -0.97
CA LEU A 508 8.55 -26.23 -1.14
C LEU A 508 9.06 -25.21 -2.16
N VAL A 509 10.35 -24.85 -2.13
CA VAL A 509 10.94 -23.95 -3.14
C VAL A 509 10.95 -24.60 -4.52
N ARG A 510 11.16 -25.92 -4.61
CA ARG A 510 11.02 -26.65 -5.88
C ARG A 510 9.59 -26.56 -6.43
N ALA A 511 8.59 -26.73 -5.58
CA ALA A 511 7.19 -26.66 -5.99
C ALA A 511 6.70 -25.22 -6.24
N ILE A 512 7.29 -24.24 -5.54
CA ILE A 512 6.98 -22.81 -5.61
C ILE A 512 8.29 -22.04 -5.90
N PRO A 513 8.78 -22.06 -7.15
CA PRO A 513 10.09 -21.48 -7.49
C PRO A 513 10.25 -20.01 -7.11
N THR A 514 9.16 -19.23 -7.07
CA THR A 514 9.23 -17.80 -6.68
C THR A 514 9.68 -17.57 -5.23
N LEU A 515 9.61 -18.58 -4.36
CA LEU A 515 10.22 -18.50 -3.03
C LEU A 515 11.74 -18.34 -3.08
N ALA A 516 12.39 -18.82 -4.15
CA ALA A 516 13.84 -18.73 -4.35
C ALA A 516 14.32 -17.27 -4.38
N THR A 517 13.53 -16.34 -4.93
CA THR A 517 13.87 -14.91 -4.97
C THR A 517 14.13 -14.33 -3.58
N HIS A 518 13.41 -14.85 -2.57
CA HIS A 518 13.46 -14.32 -1.20
C HIS A 518 14.47 -15.04 -0.31
N ALA A 519 14.74 -16.32 -0.58
CA ALA A 519 15.55 -17.17 0.29
C ALA A 519 17.04 -16.82 0.28
N ALA A 520 17.66 -16.92 1.46
CA ALA A 520 19.09 -17.09 1.59
C ALA A 520 19.48 -18.46 1.02
N LYS A 521 20.70 -18.57 0.47
CA LYS A 521 21.14 -19.75 -0.27
C LYS A 521 22.49 -20.23 0.24
N THR A 522 22.67 -21.54 0.34
CA THR A 522 23.95 -22.17 0.69
C THR A 522 24.20 -23.36 -0.22
N PRO A 523 25.44 -23.59 -0.71
CA PRO A 523 25.76 -24.80 -1.46
C PRO A 523 25.53 -26.05 -0.61
N LYS A 524 24.99 -27.10 -1.22
CA LYS A 524 24.85 -28.40 -0.57
C LYS A 524 26.21 -29.05 -0.33
N PRO A 525 26.34 -29.97 0.64
CA PRO A 525 27.59 -30.68 0.91
C PRO A 525 28.16 -31.41 -0.32
N ASP A 526 27.28 -31.90 -1.20
CA ASP A 526 27.57 -32.61 -2.44
C ASP A 526 27.44 -31.72 -3.69
N PHE A 527 27.63 -30.40 -3.53
CA PHE A 527 27.46 -29.37 -4.57
C PHE A 527 28.10 -29.76 -5.90
N ASP A 528 29.35 -30.23 -5.90
CA ASP A 528 30.11 -30.54 -7.13
C ASP A 528 29.53 -31.72 -7.92
N SER A 529 28.83 -32.64 -7.25
CA SER A 529 28.19 -33.79 -7.90
C SER A 529 26.74 -33.53 -8.34
N LEU A 530 26.13 -32.44 -7.87
CA LEU A 530 24.74 -32.13 -8.17
C LEU A 530 24.59 -31.33 -9.48
N PRO A 531 23.46 -31.52 -10.21
CA PRO A 531 23.16 -30.74 -11.39
C PRO A 531 23.14 -29.22 -11.10
N LYS A 532 23.67 -28.43 -12.05
CA LYS A 532 23.63 -26.96 -12.02
C LYS A 532 22.40 -26.39 -12.73
N THR A 533 21.40 -27.24 -12.97
CA THR A 533 20.18 -26.91 -13.72
C THR A 533 19.32 -25.93 -12.92
N VAL A 534 18.74 -24.97 -13.63
CA VAL A 534 17.77 -24.01 -13.07
C VAL A 534 16.37 -24.47 -13.47
N HIS A 535 15.50 -24.64 -12.48
CA HIS A 535 14.13 -25.13 -12.67
C HIS A 535 13.12 -23.99 -12.50
N GLY A 536 12.33 -23.74 -13.54
CA GLY A 536 11.26 -22.75 -13.56
C GLY A 536 9.94 -23.29 -13.04
N ARG A 537 8.84 -22.56 -13.25
CA ARG A 537 7.51 -23.06 -12.88
C ARG A 537 7.15 -24.26 -13.75
N PRO A 538 6.34 -25.20 -13.24
CA PRO A 538 5.74 -26.24 -14.07
C PRO A 538 5.00 -25.61 -15.28
N GLY A 539 5.49 -25.90 -16.50
CA GLY A 539 4.94 -25.36 -17.75
C GLY A 539 5.69 -24.17 -18.37
N ASP A 540 6.65 -23.56 -17.66
CA ASP A 540 7.48 -22.47 -18.20
C ASP A 540 8.50 -22.97 -19.25
N ASP A 541 8.78 -24.28 -19.32
CA ASP A 541 9.65 -24.92 -20.31
C ASP A 541 9.10 -24.90 -21.75
N THR A 542 7.91 -24.33 -21.96
CA THR A 542 7.25 -24.27 -23.27
C THR A 542 7.66 -23.03 -24.08
N GLY A 543 8.92 -23.01 -24.54
CA GLY A 543 9.32 -22.25 -25.74
C GLY A 543 9.62 -20.75 -25.60
N LYS A 544 9.91 -20.24 -24.39
CA LYS A 544 10.47 -18.87 -24.27
C LYS A 544 11.98 -18.89 -24.56
N PRO A 545 12.51 -17.95 -25.37
CA PRO A 545 13.91 -17.91 -25.76
C PRO A 545 14.87 -17.39 -24.66
N GLU A 546 14.36 -16.90 -23.53
CA GLU A 546 15.18 -16.33 -22.46
C GLU A 546 15.53 -17.37 -21.38
N PRO A 547 16.80 -17.47 -20.97
CA PRO A 547 17.22 -18.35 -19.89
C PRO A 547 16.60 -17.92 -18.55
N LEU A 548 16.17 -18.90 -17.75
CA LEU A 548 15.64 -18.68 -16.41
C LEU A 548 16.68 -17.99 -15.51
N ASP A 549 16.28 -16.95 -14.77
CA ASP A 549 17.17 -16.29 -13.80
C ASP A 549 17.44 -17.24 -12.61
N PRO A 550 18.70 -17.64 -12.36
CA PRO A 550 19.04 -18.50 -11.23
C PRO A 550 18.70 -17.90 -9.85
N VAL A 551 18.52 -16.58 -9.75
CA VAL A 551 18.16 -15.92 -8.49
C VAL A 551 16.72 -16.22 -8.09
N SER A 552 15.83 -16.32 -9.07
CA SER A 552 14.38 -16.38 -8.88
C SER A 552 13.79 -17.77 -9.08
N ASN A 553 14.65 -18.78 -9.28
CA ASN A 553 14.26 -20.13 -9.63
C ASN A 553 15.01 -21.17 -8.80
N PHE A 554 14.47 -22.38 -8.75
CA PHE A 554 15.03 -23.47 -7.95
C PHE A 554 16.29 -24.06 -8.61
N GLN A 555 17.27 -24.45 -7.81
CA GLN A 555 18.50 -25.12 -8.22
C GLN A 555 18.77 -26.29 -7.27
N GLU A 556 19.06 -27.46 -7.83
CA GLU A 556 19.21 -28.70 -7.04
C GLU A 556 20.43 -28.70 -6.12
N ASN A 557 21.47 -27.96 -6.50
CA ASN A 557 22.75 -27.85 -5.82
C ASN A 557 22.78 -26.86 -4.65
N LEU A 558 21.68 -26.16 -4.38
CA LEU A 558 21.56 -25.19 -3.29
C LEU A 558 20.53 -25.64 -2.25
N ASP A 559 20.81 -25.29 -1.00
CA ASP A 559 19.84 -25.27 0.09
C ASP A 559 19.28 -23.85 0.26
N TYR A 560 17.98 -23.80 0.58
CA TYR A 560 17.22 -22.55 0.72
C TYR A 560 16.78 -22.32 2.17
N ASP A 561 16.97 -21.09 2.68
CA ASP A 561 16.54 -20.67 4.01
C ASP A 561 15.66 -19.41 3.94
N LEU A 562 14.49 -19.50 4.57
CA LEU A 562 13.45 -18.46 4.62
C LEU A 562 13.21 -17.95 6.05
N SER A 563 14.09 -18.30 7.00
CA SER A 563 13.95 -17.96 8.43
C SER A 563 14.11 -16.47 8.75
N ASP A 564 14.90 -15.74 7.97
CA ASP A 564 15.06 -14.28 8.10
C ASP A 564 14.14 -13.48 7.13
N VAL A 565 13.32 -14.16 6.34
CA VAL A 565 12.38 -13.48 5.44
C VAL A 565 11.04 -13.34 6.15
N ARG A 566 10.46 -12.13 6.21
CA ARG A 566 9.12 -11.92 6.79
C ARG A 566 8.04 -11.99 5.72
N ILE A 567 6.84 -12.49 6.07
CA ILE A 567 5.73 -12.67 5.13
C ILE A 567 5.33 -11.39 4.39
N ARG A 568 5.52 -10.22 5.02
CA ARG A 568 5.24 -8.91 4.41
C ARG A 568 6.11 -8.59 3.18
N CYS A 569 7.22 -9.29 2.98
CA CYS A 569 8.10 -9.15 1.82
C CYS A 569 7.64 -9.95 0.60
N LEU A 570 6.73 -10.91 0.78
CA LEU A 570 6.32 -11.81 -0.30
C LEU A 570 5.52 -11.06 -1.35
N SER A 571 5.85 -11.27 -2.62
CA SER A 571 5.04 -10.72 -3.72
C SER A 571 3.62 -11.32 -3.71
N PRO A 572 2.61 -10.62 -4.26
CA PRO A 572 1.27 -11.19 -4.42
C PRO A 572 1.30 -12.56 -5.13
N ILE A 573 2.12 -12.72 -6.17
CA ILE A 573 2.17 -13.97 -6.93
C ILE A 573 2.75 -15.11 -6.10
N THR A 574 3.79 -14.87 -5.30
CA THR A 574 4.35 -15.88 -4.38
C THR A 574 3.33 -16.31 -3.34
N LEU A 575 2.56 -15.37 -2.77
CA LEU A 575 1.50 -15.70 -1.81
C LEU A 575 0.43 -16.61 -2.44
N TRP A 576 0.02 -16.30 -3.66
CA TRP A 576 -0.97 -17.07 -4.38
C TRP A 576 -0.49 -18.46 -4.80
N GLU A 577 0.80 -18.62 -5.11
CA GLU A 577 1.39 -19.94 -5.37
C GLU A 577 1.48 -20.81 -4.10
N ILE A 578 1.83 -20.22 -2.95
CA ILE A 578 1.76 -20.90 -1.65
C ILE A 578 0.34 -21.44 -1.39
N ILE A 579 -0.66 -20.59 -1.65
CA ILE A 579 -2.08 -20.94 -1.46
C ILE A 579 -2.52 -22.04 -2.43
N LEU A 580 -2.11 -21.95 -3.70
CA LEU A 580 -2.40 -22.95 -4.71
C LEU A 580 -1.78 -24.30 -4.34
N GLU A 581 -0.53 -24.31 -3.88
CA GLU A 581 0.15 -25.54 -3.45
C GLU A 581 -0.51 -26.14 -2.21
N TYR A 582 -0.90 -25.31 -1.24
CA TYR A 582 -1.65 -25.75 -0.06
C TYR A 582 -2.97 -26.42 -0.42
N GLN A 583 -3.70 -25.88 -1.39
CA GLN A 583 -4.96 -26.46 -1.85
C GLN A 583 -4.77 -27.82 -2.55
N LYS A 584 -3.65 -28.06 -3.25
CA LYS A 584 -3.39 -29.36 -3.90
C LYS A 584 -3.21 -30.49 -2.90
N GLU A 585 -2.59 -30.22 -1.75
CA GLU A 585 -2.31 -31.23 -0.73
C GLU A 585 -3.47 -31.46 0.24
N HIS A 586 -4.32 -30.45 0.44
CA HIS A 586 -5.41 -30.50 1.39
C HIS A 586 -6.76 -30.46 0.70
N ASN A 587 -7.51 -31.55 0.82
CA ASN A 587 -8.89 -31.64 0.37
C ASN A 587 -9.82 -30.90 1.36
N THR A 588 -9.71 -29.57 1.43
CA THR A 588 -10.78 -28.62 1.84
C THR A 588 -11.51 -28.81 3.19
N GLU A 589 -10.99 -29.54 4.17
CA GLU A 589 -11.69 -29.71 5.47
C GLU A 589 -11.52 -28.52 6.43
N ILE A 590 -10.45 -27.74 6.32
CA ILE A 590 -10.16 -26.62 7.22
C ILE A 590 -10.88 -25.36 6.74
N ASN A 591 -11.84 -24.86 7.51
CA ASN A 591 -12.52 -23.61 7.17
C ASN A 591 -11.63 -22.38 7.45
N VAL A 592 -12.00 -21.23 6.88
CA VAL A 592 -11.26 -19.95 6.98
C VAL A 592 -10.94 -19.57 8.43
N VAL A 593 -11.86 -19.83 9.36
CA VAL A 593 -11.70 -19.50 10.78
C VAL A 593 -10.64 -20.37 11.43
N GLN A 594 -10.67 -21.68 11.16
CA GLN A 594 -9.69 -22.63 11.67
C GLN A 594 -8.29 -22.33 11.10
N LEU A 595 -8.21 -22.08 9.80
CA LEU A 595 -6.94 -21.73 9.16
C LEU A 595 -6.38 -20.41 9.69
N ASN A 596 -7.23 -19.38 9.82
CA ASN A 596 -6.78 -18.09 10.37
C ASN A 596 -6.30 -18.24 11.83
N ARG A 597 -7.01 -19.02 12.66
CA ARG A 597 -6.58 -19.32 14.04
C ARG A 597 -5.26 -20.11 14.08
N LEU A 598 -5.09 -21.09 13.19
CA LEU A 598 -3.85 -21.85 13.05
C LEU A 598 -2.66 -20.93 12.76
N LEU A 599 -2.87 -19.92 11.91
CA LEU A 599 -1.87 -18.92 11.57
C LEU A 599 -1.69 -17.82 12.65
N GLY A 600 -2.42 -17.90 13.76
CA GLY A 600 -2.39 -16.91 14.84
C GLY A 600 -3.06 -15.57 14.47
N GLY A 601 -3.96 -15.58 13.49
CA GLY A 601 -4.77 -14.45 13.11
C GLY A 601 -5.90 -14.16 14.10
N THR A 602 -6.45 -12.94 14.02
CA THR A 602 -7.63 -12.54 14.77
C THR A 602 -8.75 -12.18 13.79
N LEU A 603 -9.96 -12.68 14.05
CA LEU A 603 -11.16 -12.37 13.29
C LEU A 603 -12.09 -11.51 14.14
N THR A 604 -12.82 -10.60 13.50
CA THR A 604 -13.97 -9.95 14.14
C THR A 604 -15.11 -10.95 14.26
N SER A 605 -16.01 -10.77 15.23
CA SER A 605 -17.23 -11.59 15.39
C SER A 605 -18.08 -11.61 14.12
N PHE A 606 -18.11 -10.51 13.36
CA PHE A 606 -18.72 -10.45 12.02
C PHE A 606 -18.09 -11.45 11.04
N ARG A 607 -16.76 -11.50 10.94
CA ARG A 607 -16.05 -12.42 10.03
C ARG A 607 -15.98 -13.85 10.55
N ALA A 608 -16.16 -14.06 11.85
CA ALA A 608 -16.27 -15.38 12.45
C ALA A 608 -17.67 -16.01 12.27
N GLY A 609 -18.65 -15.27 11.73
CA GLY A 609 -20.04 -15.72 11.64
C GLY A 609 -20.77 -15.77 12.99
N GLU A 610 -20.22 -15.13 14.03
CA GLU A 610 -20.79 -15.08 15.38
C GLU A 610 -21.82 -13.94 15.56
N TYR A 611 -21.99 -13.10 14.53
CA TYR A 611 -22.93 -11.99 14.52
C TYR A 611 -24.37 -12.53 14.34
N GLY A 612 -25.10 -12.66 15.45
CA GLY A 612 -26.46 -13.21 15.49
C GLY A 612 -26.67 -14.31 16.53
N LEU A 613 -25.60 -14.79 17.17
CA LEU A 613 -25.73 -15.63 18.35
C LEU A 613 -26.06 -14.75 19.55
N GLU A 614 -27.29 -14.88 20.09
CA GLU A 614 -27.68 -14.32 21.38
C GLU A 614 -26.54 -14.52 22.39
N PRO A 615 -26.07 -13.47 23.08
CA PRO A 615 -24.98 -13.62 24.03
C PRO A 615 -25.45 -14.60 25.10
N LYS A 616 -24.83 -15.79 25.14
CA LYS A 616 -25.03 -16.72 26.25
C LYS A 616 -24.64 -15.97 27.51
N LYS A 617 -25.65 -15.57 28.31
CA LYS A 617 -25.46 -15.05 29.66
C LYS A 617 -24.66 -16.11 30.42
N LEU A 618 -23.37 -15.84 30.60
CA LEU A 618 -22.54 -16.59 31.53
C LEU A 618 -23.15 -16.40 32.93
N ARG A 619 -23.56 -17.50 33.56
CA ARG A 619 -23.91 -17.58 34.98
C ARG A 619 -22.65 -17.80 35.80
#